data_AF-A0A1P8LXC7-F1
#
_entry.id   AF-A0A1P8LXC7-F1
#
_cell.length_a   1.000
_cell.length_b   1.000
_cell.length_c   1.000
_cell.angle_alpha   90.00
_cell.angle_beta   90.00
_cell.angle_gamma   90.00
#
_symmetry.space_group_name_H-M   'P 1'
#
loop_
_entity.id
_entity.type
_entity.pdbx_description
1 polymer ?
#
loop_
_entity_poly.entity_id
_entity_poly.type
_entity_poly.pdbx_seq_one_letter_code
_entity_poly.pdbx_strand_id
1 'polypeptide(L)'
;MVVLANSCRTSYTRKPRGAGVNEYEASLVIKSGAELLSSASSDPRSEEGYAAVKANISEALERIAEALDNFESSSGAPSRSTGWVQDLHRVADDLAER
;
A
#
# COMPACT_ATOMS: atom_id res chain seq x y z
N MET A 1 34.81 10.30 52.84
CA MET A 1 33.66 10.23 51.90
C MET A 1 34.23 10.34 50.50
N VAL A 2 34.44 9.21 49.81
CA VAL A 2 35.10 9.19 48.49
C VAL A 2 34.01 9.22 47.43
N VAL A 3 33.93 10.31 46.68
CA VAL A 3 33.03 10.45 45.53
C VAL A 3 33.72 9.81 44.33
N LEU A 4 33.31 8.61 43.95
CA LEU A 4 33.70 7.98 42.68
C LEU A 4 32.89 8.63 41.55
N ALA A 5 33.50 9.58 40.85
CA ALA A 5 32.98 10.11 39.61
C ALA A 5 33.07 9.01 38.54
N ASN A 6 31.97 8.29 38.31
CA ASN A 6 31.84 7.40 37.18
C ASN A 6 31.72 8.25 35.91
N SER A 7 32.82 8.35 35.17
CA SER A 7 32.86 8.90 33.82
C SER A 7 32.00 8.05 32.88
N CYS A 8 30.74 8.43 32.69
CA CYS A 8 29.89 7.90 31.64
C CYS A 8 30.49 8.27 30.28
N ARG A 9 31.18 7.30 29.67
CA ARG A 9 31.70 7.39 28.31
C ARG A 9 30.50 7.34 27.35
N THR A 10 30.17 8.45 26.73
CA THR A 10 29.10 8.53 25.72
C THR A 10 29.51 7.72 24.49
N SER A 11 29.07 6.48 24.42
CA SER A 11 29.17 5.65 23.22
C SER A 11 28.26 6.24 22.16
N TYR A 12 28.83 6.96 21.19
CA TYR A 12 28.12 7.35 19.98
C TYR A 12 27.70 6.08 19.24
N THR A 13 26.43 5.69 19.39
CA THR A 13 25.82 4.68 18.54
C THR A 13 25.79 5.22 17.12
N ARG A 14 26.73 4.78 16.28
CA ARG A 14 26.62 4.97 14.83
C ARG A 14 25.30 4.33 14.41
N LYS A 15 24.33 5.15 14.01
CA LYS A 15 23.15 4.68 13.28
C LYS A 15 23.66 3.83 12.10
N PRO A 16 23.15 2.61 11.89
CA PRO A 16 23.39 1.91 10.64
C PRO A 16 22.84 2.82 9.54
N ARG A 17 23.72 3.38 8.71
CA ARG A 17 23.28 3.95 7.44
C ARG A 17 22.71 2.76 6.68
N GLY A 18 21.39 2.73 6.51
CA GLY A 18 20.76 1.72 5.68
C GLY A 18 21.54 1.65 4.39
N ALA A 19 22.05 0.47 4.05
CA ALA A 19 22.65 0.24 2.75
C ALA A 19 21.53 0.54 1.74
N GLY A 20 21.63 1.70 1.08
CA GLY A 20 20.72 2.04 0.01
C GLY A 20 20.92 1.00 -1.08
N VAL A 21 19.85 0.31 -1.43
CA VAL A 21 19.80 -0.60 -2.58
C VAL A 21 20.26 0.21 -3.79
N ASN A 22 21.33 -0.24 -4.45
CA ASN A 22 21.80 0.45 -5.65
C ASN A 22 20.83 0.18 -6.83
N GLU A 23 20.89 0.98 -7.88
CA GLU A 23 19.95 0.90 -9.01
C GLU A 23 19.90 -0.50 -9.64
N TYR A 24 21.02 -1.21 -9.66
CA TYR A 24 21.10 -2.57 -10.19
C TYR A 24 20.38 -3.57 -9.28
N GLU A 25 20.60 -3.50 -7.96
CA GLU A 25 19.89 -4.33 -6.99
C GLU A 25 18.39 -4.04 -7.00
N ALA A 26 17.99 -2.77 -7.12
CA ALA A 26 16.59 -2.37 -7.25
C ALA A 26 15.98 -2.94 -8.54
N SER A 27 16.72 -2.87 -9.65
CA SER A 27 16.30 -3.44 -10.92
C SER A 27 16.14 -4.96 -10.86
N LEU A 28 17.02 -5.66 -10.13
CA LEU A 28 16.95 -7.10 -9.94
C LEU A 28 15.72 -7.51 -9.11
N VAL A 29 15.43 -6.75 -8.04
CA VAL A 29 14.23 -6.93 -7.21
C VAL A 29 12.95 -6.66 -8.02
N ILE A 30 12.94 -5.61 -8.84
CA ILE A 30 11.78 -5.29 -9.69
C ILE A 30 11.57 -6.38 -10.76
N LYS A 31 12.64 -6.84 -11.42
CA LYS A 31 12.55 -7.91 -12.43
C LYS A 31 12.07 -9.23 -11.85
N SER A 32 12.66 -9.66 -10.74
CA SER A 32 12.23 -10.88 -10.05
C SER A 32 10.78 -10.78 -9.56
N GLY A 33 10.36 -9.61 -9.05
CA GLY A 33 8.96 -9.35 -8.72
C GLY A 33 8.03 -9.43 -9.94
N ALA A 34 8.42 -8.86 -11.07
CA ALA A 34 7.66 -8.90 -12.31
C ALA A 34 7.55 -10.33 -12.88
N GLU A 35 8.60 -11.14 -12.79
CA GLU A 35 8.60 -12.54 -13.20
C GLU A 35 7.68 -13.39 -12.31
N LEU A 36 7.69 -13.15 -11.00
CA LEU A 36 6.79 -13.81 -10.05
C LEU A 36 5.31 -13.43 -10.31
N LEU A 37 5.03 -12.15 -10.57
CA LEU A 37 3.69 -11.68 -10.92
C LEU A 37 3.22 -12.23 -12.28
N SER A 38 4.11 -12.30 -13.27
CA SER A 38 3.84 -12.88 -14.58
C SER A 38 3.53 -14.38 -14.48
N SER A 39 4.30 -15.11 -13.68
CA SER A 39 4.07 -16.54 -13.41
C SER A 39 2.76 -16.77 -12.66
N ALA A 40 2.46 -15.97 -11.63
CA ALA A 40 1.20 -16.02 -10.90
C ALA A 40 -0.02 -15.63 -11.77
N SER A 41 0.17 -14.69 -12.70
CA SER A 41 -0.84 -14.29 -13.69
C SER A 41 -1.04 -15.33 -14.80
N SER A 42 -0.11 -16.28 -14.96
CA SER A 42 -0.15 -17.29 -16.02
C SER A 42 -0.97 -18.53 -15.64
N ASP A 43 -1.71 -18.50 -14.52
CA ASP A 43 -2.70 -19.52 -14.19
C ASP A 43 -4.12 -19.06 -14.58
N PRO A 44 -4.62 -19.44 -15.77
CA PRO A 44 -5.97 -19.11 -16.24
C PRO A 44 -7.06 -20.01 -15.64
N ARG A 45 -6.82 -20.78 -14.56
CA ARG A 45 -7.72 -21.86 -14.10
C ARG A 45 -8.23 -21.80 -12.67
N SER A 46 -7.94 -20.78 -11.87
CA SER A 46 -8.67 -20.61 -10.61
C SER A 46 -9.73 -19.53 -10.77
N GLU A 47 -10.92 -19.93 -11.23
CA GLU A 47 -12.14 -19.12 -11.16
C GLU A 47 -12.36 -18.61 -9.72
N GLU A 48 -12.07 -19.44 -8.70
CA GLU A 48 -12.07 -19.01 -7.29
C GLU A 48 -11.06 -17.89 -6.98
N GLY A 49 -9.84 -17.95 -7.51
CA GLY A 49 -8.82 -16.93 -7.28
C GLY A 49 -9.16 -15.60 -7.94
N TYR A 50 -9.70 -15.64 -9.15
CA TYR A 50 -10.13 -14.44 -9.87
C TYR A 50 -11.36 -13.79 -9.21
N ALA A 51 -12.33 -14.59 -8.75
CA ALA A 51 -13.46 -14.11 -7.97
C ALA A 51 -13.04 -13.48 -6.64
N ALA A 52 -12.09 -14.10 -5.92
CA ALA A 52 -11.54 -13.54 -4.68
C ALA A 52 -10.80 -12.21 -4.91
N VAL A 53 -10.06 -12.09 -6.01
CA VAL A 53 -9.40 -10.84 -6.38
C VAL A 53 -10.41 -9.75 -6.74
N LYS A 54 -11.46 -10.07 -7.51
CA LYS A 54 -12.55 -9.13 -7.80
C LYS A 54 -13.25 -8.65 -6.53
N ALA A 55 -13.57 -9.56 -5.61
CA ALA A 55 -14.18 -9.21 -4.34
C ALA A 55 -13.28 -8.27 -3.50
N ASN A 56 -11.99 -8.57 -3.40
CA ASN A 56 -11.04 -7.73 -2.68
C ASN A 56 -10.89 -6.32 -3.30
N ILE A 57 -10.90 -6.23 -4.64
CA ILE A 57 -10.81 -4.95 -5.33
C ILE A 57 -12.11 -4.15 -5.15
N SER A 58 -13.27 -4.79 -5.27
CA SER A 58 -14.58 -4.17 -5.02
C SER A 58 -14.63 -3.58 -3.59
N GLU A 59 -14.25 -4.37 -2.57
CA GLU A 59 -14.19 -3.91 -1.18
C GLU A 59 -13.20 -2.76 -0.97
N ALA A 60 -12.06 -2.78 -1.66
CA ALA A 60 -11.08 -1.69 -1.59
C ALA A 60 -11.62 -0.39 -2.20
N LEU A 61 -12.34 -0.46 -3.33
CA LEU A 61 -12.95 0.70 -3.98
C LEU A 61 -14.04 1.33 -3.11
N GLU A 62 -14.88 0.50 -2.47
CA GLU A 62 -15.86 0.93 -1.48
C GLU A 62 -15.22 1.71 -0.31
N ARG A 63 -14.15 1.16 0.29
CA ARG A 63 -13.44 1.83 1.38
C ARG A 63 -12.80 3.16 0.97
N ILE A 64 -12.33 3.26 -0.28
CA ILE A 64 -11.78 4.51 -0.80
C ILE A 64 -12.89 5.54 -1.02
N ALA A 65 -14.05 5.12 -1.52
CA ALA A 65 -15.23 5.97 -1.67
C ALA A 65 -15.69 6.52 -0.31
N GLU A 66 -15.80 5.66 0.72
CA GLU A 66 -16.12 6.09 2.10
C GLU A 66 -15.07 7.05 2.67
N ALA A 67 -13.78 6.78 2.46
CA ALA A 67 -12.72 7.66 2.95
C ALA A 67 -12.76 9.05 2.28
N LEU A 68 -13.07 9.09 0.97
CA LEU A 68 -13.25 10.32 0.21
C LEU A 68 -14.48 11.11 0.68
N ASP A 69 -15.60 10.44 0.93
CA ASP A 69 -16.83 11.08 1.42
C ASP A 69 -16.64 11.67 2.83
N ASN A 70 -15.98 10.93 3.72
CA ASN A 70 -15.61 11.42 5.05
C ASN A 70 -14.65 12.62 4.98
N PHE A 71 -13.69 12.58 4.06
CA PHE A 71 -12.77 13.68 3.83
C PHE A 71 -13.50 14.93 3.30
N GLU A 72 -14.38 14.77 2.31
CA GLU A 72 -15.20 15.88 1.78
C GLU A 72 -16.08 16.50 2.86
N SER A 73 -16.78 15.67 3.62
CA SER A 73 -17.63 16.07 4.75
C SER A 73 -16.88 16.87 5.81
N SER A 74 -15.59 16.57 6.02
CA SER A 74 -14.73 17.31 6.94
C SER A 74 -14.17 18.63 6.37
N SER A 75 -14.13 18.78 5.04
CA SER A 75 -13.45 19.89 4.36
C SER A 75 -14.32 21.13 4.13
N GLY A 76 -15.67 20.99 4.17
CA GLY A 76 -16.62 22.09 4.04
C GLY A 76 -16.64 22.82 2.69
N ALA A 77 -15.83 22.38 1.72
CA ALA A 77 -15.74 22.95 0.38
C ALA A 77 -16.29 21.96 -0.66
N PRO A 78 -17.06 22.42 -1.67
CA PRO A 78 -17.47 21.57 -2.78
C PRO A 78 -16.22 21.11 -3.55
N SER A 79 -15.94 19.81 -3.54
CA SER A 79 -14.82 19.23 -4.27
C SER A 79 -15.33 18.40 -5.45
N ARG A 80 -14.47 18.17 -6.43
CA ARG A 80 -14.76 17.29 -7.59
C ARG A 80 -14.84 15.80 -7.19
N SER A 81 -14.53 15.46 -5.94
CA SER A 81 -14.45 14.09 -5.47
C SER A 81 -15.82 13.43 -5.26
N THR A 82 -16.92 14.18 -5.19
CA THR A 82 -18.28 13.59 -5.15
C THR A 82 -18.59 12.77 -6.42
N GLY A 83 -18.10 13.21 -7.59
CA GLY A 83 -18.19 12.43 -8.82
C GLY A 83 -17.29 11.18 -8.80
N TRP A 84 -16.13 11.26 -8.13
CA TRP A 84 -15.22 10.12 -7.98
C TRP A 84 -15.77 9.08 -7.00
N VAL A 85 -16.45 9.49 -5.94
CA VAL A 85 -17.17 8.58 -5.03
C VAL A 85 -18.20 7.75 -5.81
N GLN A 86 -19.00 8.40 -6.66
CA GLN A 86 -19.98 7.70 -7.51
C GLN A 86 -19.33 6.76 -8.52
N ASP A 87 -18.24 7.18 -9.16
CA ASP A 87 -17.50 6.34 -10.10
C ASP A 87 -16.86 5.13 -9.40
N LEU A 88 -16.34 5.29 -8.18
CA LEU A 88 -15.74 4.21 -7.39
C LEU A 88 -16.78 3.17 -6.98
N HIS A 89 -17.95 3.59 -6.50
CA HIS A 89 -19.06 2.68 -6.20
C HIS A 89 -19.51 1.93 -7.45
N ARG A 90 -19.69 2.63 -8.59
CA ARG A 90 -20.11 1.97 -9.84
C ARG A 90 -19.11 0.91 -10.31
N VAL A 91 -17.80 1.20 -10.20
CA VAL A 91 -16.76 0.23 -10.57
C VAL A 91 -16.73 -0.93 -9.58
N ALA A 92 -16.97 -0.69 -8.28
CA ALA A 92 -17.06 -1.76 -7.28
C ALA A 92 -18.23 -2.71 -7.58
N ASP A 93 -19.40 -2.18 -7.95
CA ASP A 93 -20.59 -2.93 -8.34
C ASP A 93 -20.37 -3.71 -9.64
N ASP A 94 -19.86 -3.06 -10.70
CA ASP A 94 -19.55 -3.70 -12.00
C ASP A 94 -18.57 -4.88 -11.84
N LEU A 95 -17.69 -4.82 -10.84
CA LEU A 95 -16.72 -5.86 -10.55
C LEU A 95 -17.30 -7.00 -9.69
N ALA A 96 -18.35 -6.73 -8.91
CA ALA A 96 -19.05 -7.72 -8.10
C ALA A 96 -20.12 -8.49 -8.88
N GLU A 97 -20.72 -7.88 -9.92
CA GLU A 97 -21.76 -8.50 -10.75
C GLU A 97 -21.21 -9.41 -11.89
N ARG A 98 -19.91 -9.33 -12.21
CA ARG A 98 -19.29 -9.99 -13.38
C ARG A 98 -18.25 -11.05 -13.04
#